data_AF-A0A399YZK7-F1
#
_entry.id   AF-A0A399YZK7-F1
#
_cell.length_a   1.000
_cell.length_b   1.000
_cell.length_c   1.000
_cell.angle_alpha   90.00
_cell.angle_beta   90.00
_cell.angle_gamma   90.00
#
_symmetry.space_group_name_H-M   'P 1'
#
loop_
_entity.id
_entity.type
_entity.pdbx_description
1 polymer ?
#
loop_
_entity_poly.entity_id
_entity_poly.type
_entity_poly.pdbx_seq_one_letter_code
_entity_poly.pdbx_strand_id
1 'polypeptide(L)'
;VILLQIVFFLRGPKYAAAALNAKEWRAYQATLSPEELAEKTEERAAVYEGLTAQEMRPMYLLTPMAFILFASGVLFTYFLILPSALDFLFSLGGSLVQPLPSLEEYINFALALIFWVGVAFELPLVMFFLARFNVMSARQFAKQWRYAIVIIAVAAAVITPTVDVFKVKLPAAPKNSLARMRQFILTLGLLLLGGAALAWTPALNGYPLIHSDSGTYIFSGARLFVPADRPLAYGLFIHYVNLWPSLWGVVALQALATSYLLFRNAQLLLPPTRVRTLIACGIVIATALTTTVSTFVGFISPDILAAWCVLGGVLLFLSKRSFDRALATFLILIALASHYTHLAFGFLALTTCGLLYLALPSWRARLRRPTLILAGLVVLIVTSTLALNYYAKHEWTLARGSATMFLNRLVASGVMRDTLATFCGEQNWTLCNYQAVLSAPHANNDWFLWSPGSPVEQVGWEKGASEQNAIIGAALRCCLRQLIVSSAQETWQQFWFARSGDHIAYLDEHWNAVQAIRRIYPNDVSAFLHSSQESGNAARISLLPLPEASTQLFFLMTTALCCALGFYFKQYDLAAILLATCSVLVANAILVGTLNGAAGRYQMRLAWLLAYCTYLCAAVFIARRRQSVC
;
A
#
# COMPACT_ATOMS: atom_id res chain seq x y z
N VAL A 1 13.65 -21.76 8.04
CA VAL A 1 14.13 -22.47 9.25
C VAL A 1 14.88 -23.77 8.91
N ILE A 2 14.27 -24.73 8.20
CA ILE A 2 14.94 -25.99 7.81
C ILE A 2 16.18 -25.73 6.93
N LEU A 3 16.09 -24.85 5.92
CA LEU A 3 17.23 -24.42 5.10
C LEU A 3 18.35 -23.76 5.91
N LEU A 4 17.99 -23.05 6.98
CA LEU A 4 18.91 -22.40 7.90
C LEU A 4 19.68 -23.45 8.72
N GLN A 5 18.98 -24.47 9.21
CA GLN A 5 19.59 -25.61 9.92
C GLN A 5 20.50 -26.45 9.01
N ILE A 6 20.12 -26.65 7.75
CA ILE A 6 20.94 -27.35 6.75
C ILE A 6 22.21 -26.56 6.42
N VAL A 7 22.13 -25.22 6.32
CA VAL A 7 23.30 -24.36 6.09
C VAL A 7 24.25 -24.35 7.29
N PHE A 8 23.72 -24.33 8.52
CA PHE A 8 24.54 -24.48 9.74
C PHE A 8 25.20 -25.86 9.81
N PHE A 9 24.48 -26.92 9.43
CA PHE A 9 24.99 -28.29 9.40
C PHE A 9 26.08 -28.50 8.35
N LEU A 10 25.92 -27.91 7.15
CA LEU A 10 26.87 -28.05 6.05
C LEU A 10 28.17 -27.24 6.22
N ARG A 11 28.19 -26.22 7.10
CA ARG A 11 29.39 -25.37 7.29
C ARG A 11 30.43 -25.95 8.25
N GLY A 12 30.03 -26.82 9.20
CA GLY A 12 30.90 -27.31 10.27
C GLY A 12 31.50 -26.18 11.15
N PRO A 13 32.12 -26.50 12.30
CA PRO A 13 32.82 -25.49 13.09
C PRO A 13 34.07 -25.02 12.32
N LYS A 14 34.20 -23.70 12.10
CA LYS A 14 35.36 -23.11 11.40
C LYS A 14 36.68 -23.26 12.17
N TYR A 15 36.64 -23.48 13.48
CA TYR A 15 37.82 -23.53 14.36
C TYR A 15 37.79 -24.79 15.23
N ALA A 16 38.93 -25.47 15.34
CA ALA A 16 39.07 -26.74 16.08
C ALA A 16 38.68 -26.60 17.56
N ALA A 17 39.00 -25.46 18.19
CA ALA A 17 38.66 -25.17 19.59
C ALA A 17 37.15 -25.09 19.86
N ALA A 18 36.33 -24.76 18.87
CA ALA A 18 34.88 -24.69 18.99
C ALA A 18 34.18 -26.05 18.79
N ALA A 19 34.90 -27.02 18.22
CA ALA A 19 34.43 -28.39 18.10
C ALA A 19 34.60 -29.21 19.41
N LEU A 20 35.37 -28.70 20.37
CA LEU A 20 35.64 -29.36 21.65
C LEU A 20 34.44 -29.29 22.58
N ASN A 21 34.04 -30.43 23.14
CA ASN A 21 32.98 -30.50 24.14
C ASN A 21 33.39 -29.81 25.46
N ALA A 22 32.46 -29.61 26.39
CA ALA A 22 32.71 -28.82 27.60
C ALA A 22 33.85 -29.38 28.48
N LYS A 23 34.09 -30.69 28.46
CA LYS A 23 35.16 -31.34 29.22
C LYS A 23 36.51 -31.16 28.53
N GLU A 24 36.56 -31.36 27.23
CA GLU A 24 37.74 -31.14 26.38
C GLU A 24 38.18 -29.68 26.37
N TRP A 25 37.22 -28.75 26.34
CA TRP A 25 37.49 -27.32 26.40
C TRP A 25 38.18 -26.93 27.71
N ARG A 26 37.69 -27.41 28.85
CA ARG A 26 38.32 -27.12 30.15
C ARG A 26 39.76 -27.65 30.23
N ALA A 27 40.00 -28.83 29.67
CA ALA A 27 41.35 -29.39 29.61
C ALA A 27 42.25 -28.57 28.67
N TYR A 28 41.72 -28.13 27.53
CA TYR A 28 42.44 -27.31 26.54
C TYR A 28 42.72 -25.88 27.03
N GLN A 29 41.81 -25.27 27.80
CA GLN A 29 42.01 -23.96 28.42
C GLN A 29 43.20 -23.97 29.39
N ALA A 30 43.40 -25.07 30.11
CA ALA A 30 44.50 -25.21 31.06
C ALA A 30 45.89 -25.28 30.39
N THR A 31 45.95 -25.55 29.07
CA THR A 31 47.21 -25.63 28.33
C THR A 31 47.60 -24.34 27.60
N LEU A 32 46.75 -23.31 27.64
CA LEU A 32 46.95 -22.05 26.90
C LEU A 32 47.51 -20.95 27.81
N SER A 33 48.36 -20.09 27.25
CA SER A 33 48.77 -18.85 27.92
C SER A 33 47.61 -17.86 28.06
N PRO A 34 47.67 -16.86 28.97
CA PRO A 34 46.56 -15.92 29.18
C PRO A 34 46.17 -15.13 27.93
N GLU A 35 47.14 -14.78 27.07
CA GLU A 35 46.89 -14.08 25.81
C GLU A 35 46.23 -15.00 24.78
N GLU A 36 46.72 -16.23 24.62
CA GLU A 36 46.13 -17.23 23.71
C GLU A 36 44.73 -17.68 24.19
N LEU A 37 44.50 -17.74 25.50
CA LEU A 37 43.20 -18.09 26.07
C LEU A 37 42.16 -17.01 25.72
N ALA A 38 42.53 -15.73 25.78
CA ALA A 38 41.64 -14.63 25.39
C ALA A 38 41.28 -14.74 23.90
N GLU A 39 42.29 -14.91 23.03
CA GLU A 39 42.11 -15.06 21.58
C GLU A 39 41.22 -16.28 21.24
N LYS A 40 41.51 -17.46 21.84
CA LYS A 40 40.75 -18.70 21.56
C LYS A 40 39.36 -18.72 22.19
N THR A 41 39.14 -17.97 23.28
CA THR A 41 37.82 -17.80 23.87
C THR A 41 36.96 -16.85 23.03
N GLU A 42 37.55 -15.79 22.47
CA GLU A 42 36.91 -14.90 21.50
C GLU A 42 36.55 -15.64 20.21
N GLU A 43 37.48 -16.44 19.66
CA GLU A 43 37.20 -17.32 18.51
C GLU A 43 36.05 -18.31 18.80
N ARG A 44 36.04 -18.94 19.99
CA ARG A 44 34.98 -19.89 20.39
C ARG A 44 33.62 -19.21 20.58
N ALA A 45 33.59 -17.97 21.09
CA ALA A 45 32.39 -17.16 21.19
C ALA A 45 31.86 -16.77 19.80
N ALA A 46 32.77 -16.42 18.88
CA ALA A 46 32.44 -16.06 17.50
C ALA A 46 31.86 -17.22 16.66
N VAL A 47 32.04 -18.49 17.07
CA VAL A 47 31.47 -19.67 16.36
C VAL A 47 29.96 -19.80 16.56
N TYR A 48 29.41 -19.27 17.66
CA TYR A 48 27.98 -19.34 17.97
C TYR A 48 27.29 -17.97 18.07
N GLU A 49 28.02 -16.88 17.94
CA GLU A 49 27.40 -15.61 17.56
C GLU A 49 26.76 -15.80 16.19
N GLY A 50 25.43 -15.77 16.17
CA GLY A 50 24.63 -15.98 14.98
C GLY A 50 25.07 -15.10 13.82
N LEU A 51 24.66 -15.49 12.61
CA LEU A 51 24.84 -14.75 11.36
C LEU A 51 24.96 -13.24 11.62
N THR A 52 26.06 -12.64 11.17
CA THR A 52 26.29 -11.19 11.37
C THR A 52 25.04 -10.41 10.98
N ALA A 53 24.78 -9.24 11.59
CA ALA A 53 23.60 -8.43 11.25
C ALA A 53 23.48 -8.14 9.73
N GLN A 54 24.60 -8.16 9.01
CA GLN A 54 24.68 -8.07 7.55
C GLN A 54 24.27 -9.37 6.81
N GLU A 55 24.45 -10.54 7.42
CA GLU A 55 24.04 -11.85 6.90
C GLU A 55 22.61 -12.26 7.33
N MET A 56 22.09 -11.76 8.46
CA MET A 56 20.70 -11.93 8.90
C MET A 56 19.71 -11.08 8.10
N ARG A 57 20.13 -9.88 7.66
CA ARG A 57 19.30 -8.95 6.89
C ARG A 57 18.70 -9.57 5.61
N PRO A 58 19.45 -10.30 4.77
CA PRO A 58 18.84 -11.02 3.64
C PRO A 58 17.95 -12.18 4.09
N MET A 59 18.15 -12.81 5.25
CA MET A 59 17.28 -13.90 5.71
C MET A 59 15.88 -13.42 6.12
N TYR A 60 15.79 -12.25 6.76
CA TYR A 60 14.50 -11.61 7.02
C TYR A 60 13.81 -11.16 5.72
N LEU A 61 14.59 -10.81 4.69
CA LEU A 61 14.10 -10.47 3.33
C LEU A 61 13.61 -11.70 2.55
N LEU A 62 14.28 -12.84 2.71
CA LEU A 62 14.03 -14.06 1.93
C LEU A 62 12.90 -14.91 2.53
N THR A 63 12.59 -14.74 3.81
CA THR A 63 11.46 -15.41 4.48
C THR A 63 10.10 -15.06 3.85
N PRO A 64 9.74 -13.78 3.64
CA PRO A 64 8.51 -13.45 2.91
C PRO A 64 8.59 -13.85 1.43
N MET A 65 9.78 -13.84 0.82
CA MET A 65 9.95 -14.29 -0.58
C MET A 65 9.69 -15.79 -0.74
N ALA A 66 10.13 -16.62 0.20
CA ALA A 66 9.78 -18.03 0.28
C ALA A 66 8.26 -18.21 0.35
N PHE A 67 7.61 -17.51 1.29
CA PHE A 67 6.16 -17.54 1.41
C PHE A 67 5.45 -17.14 0.10
N ILE A 68 5.91 -16.08 -0.57
CA ILE A 68 5.35 -15.63 -1.85
C ILE A 68 5.57 -16.67 -2.94
N LEU A 69 6.75 -17.26 -3.04
CA LEU A 69 7.06 -18.29 -4.03
C LEU A 69 6.21 -19.53 -3.80
N PHE A 70 6.13 -20.03 -2.58
CA PHE A 70 5.27 -21.15 -2.21
C PHE A 70 3.79 -20.85 -2.51
N ALA A 71 3.28 -19.69 -2.06
CA ALA A 71 1.92 -19.28 -2.33
C ALA A 71 1.65 -19.13 -3.84
N SER A 72 2.61 -18.61 -4.61
CA SER A 72 2.49 -18.53 -6.07
C SER A 72 2.47 -19.90 -6.73
N GLY A 73 3.24 -20.88 -6.23
CA GLY A 73 3.20 -22.27 -6.67
C GLY A 73 1.87 -22.95 -6.35
N VAL A 74 1.33 -22.71 -5.15
CA VAL A 74 -0.02 -23.17 -4.77
C VAL A 74 -1.09 -22.59 -5.69
N LEU A 75 -1.07 -21.28 -5.94
CA LEU A 75 -2.02 -20.61 -6.81
C LEU A 75 -1.87 -21.08 -8.27
N PHE A 76 -0.64 -21.20 -8.76
CA PHE A 76 -0.34 -21.72 -10.10
C PHE A 76 -0.90 -23.13 -10.28
N THR A 77 -0.73 -23.98 -9.27
CA THR A 77 -1.23 -25.35 -9.31
C THR A 77 -2.75 -25.40 -9.30
N TYR A 78 -3.38 -24.68 -8.36
CA TYR A 78 -4.84 -24.67 -8.23
C TYR A 78 -5.55 -24.10 -9.47
N PHE A 79 -5.01 -23.03 -10.08
CA PHE A 79 -5.68 -22.35 -11.19
C PHE A 79 -5.29 -22.84 -12.59
N LEU A 80 -4.13 -23.47 -12.76
CA LEU A 80 -3.62 -23.85 -14.09
C LEU A 80 -3.38 -25.35 -14.21
N ILE A 81 -2.60 -25.95 -13.31
CA ILE A 81 -2.25 -27.37 -13.41
C ILE A 81 -3.45 -28.25 -13.07
N LEU A 82 -4.09 -28.05 -11.92
CA LEU A 82 -5.16 -28.91 -11.42
C LEU A 82 -6.35 -28.99 -12.39
N PRO A 83 -6.87 -27.88 -12.97
CA PRO A 83 -7.93 -27.97 -13.97
C PRO A 83 -7.48 -28.72 -15.22
N SER A 84 -6.25 -28.49 -15.69
CA SER A 84 -5.71 -29.16 -16.88
C SER A 84 -5.50 -30.66 -16.65
N ALA A 85 -5.06 -31.05 -15.45
CA ALA A 85 -4.85 -32.44 -15.06
C ALA A 85 -6.19 -33.19 -14.92
N LEU A 86 -7.21 -32.54 -14.33
CA LEU A 86 -8.56 -33.10 -14.23
C LEU A 86 -9.24 -33.20 -15.60
N ASP A 87 -9.15 -32.17 -16.43
CA ASP A 87 -9.67 -32.21 -17.80
C ASP A 87 -9.03 -33.36 -18.60
N PHE A 88 -7.72 -33.56 -18.43
CA PHE A 88 -7.00 -34.68 -19.04
C PHE A 88 -7.49 -36.04 -18.52
N LEU A 89 -7.51 -36.24 -17.19
CA LEU A 89 -7.97 -37.47 -16.55
C LEU A 89 -9.41 -37.83 -16.96
N PHE A 90 -10.31 -36.85 -17.01
CA PHE A 90 -11.70 -37.08 -17.42
C PHE A 90 -11.86 -37.30 -18.93
N SER A 91 -10.94 -36.78 -19.75
CA SER A 91 -10.94 -37.01 -21.20
C SER A 91 -10.43 -38.40 -21.62
N LEU A 92 -9.71 -39.10 -20.74
CA LEU A 92 -9.19 -40.45 -21.03
C LEU A 92 -10.29 -41.53 -21.14
N GLY A 93 -11.44 -41.35 -20.48
CA GLY A 93 -12.53 -42.34 -20.45
C GLY A 93 -13.44 -42.35 -21.69
N GLY A 94 -13.35 -41.33 -22.56
CA GLY A 94 -14.26 -41.17 -23.71
C GLY A 94 -15.75 -41.16 -23.32
N SER A 95 -16.64 -41.53 -24.23
CA SER A 95 -18.09 -41.68 -23.96
C SER A 95 -18.47 -43.04 -23.34
N LEU A 96 -17.49 -43.93 -23.11
CA LEU A 96 -17.71 -45.32 -22.72
C LEU A 96 -17.45 -45.58 -21.22
N VAL A 97 -16.64 -44.74 -20.56
CA VAL A 97 -16.33 -44.87 -19.12
C VAL A 97 -16.49 -43.51 -18.45
N GLN A 98 -17.45 -43.39 -17.52
CA GLN A 98 -17.61 -42.23 -16.65
C GLN A 98 -16.63 -42.36 -15.48
N PRO A 99 -15.54 -41.59 -15.42
CA PRO A 99 -14.62 -41.66 -14.30
C PRO A 99 -15.30 -40.98 -13.11
N LEU A 100 -15.72 -41.77 -12.12
CA LEU A 100 -16.27 -41.28 -10.85
C LEU A 100 -15.17 -41.44 -9.79
N PRO A 101 -14.22 -40.49 -9.68
CA PRO A 101 -13.22 -40.55 -8.62
C PRO A 101 -13.93 -40.45 -7.27
N SER A 102 -13.47 -41.25 -6.31
CA SER A 102 -13.94 -41.07 -4.94
C SER A 102 -13.52 -39.67 -4.44
N LEU A 103 -14.32 -39.07 -3.57
CA LEU A 103 -14.01 -37.75 -3.00
C LEU A 103 -12.65 -37.75 -2.30
N GLU A 104 -12.31 -38.85 -1.64
CA GLU A 104 -11.04 -39.03 -0.94
C GLU A 104 -9.86 -39.04 -1.91
N GLU A 105 -9.92 -39.79 -3.01
CA GLU A 105 -8.86 -39.81 -4.04
C GLU A 105 -8.69 -38.43 -4.69
N TYR A 106 -9.79 -37.72 -4.97
CA TYR A 106 -9.74 -36.37 -5.51
C TYR A 106 -9.03 -35.39 -4.56
N ILE A 107 -9.42 -35.40 -3.27
CA ILE A 107 -8.85 -34.50 -2.27
C ILE A 107 -7.37 -34.82 -2.07
N ASN A 108 -7.01 -36.11 -1.94
CA ASN A 108 -5.63 -36.54 -1.74
C ASN A 108 -4.75 -36.18 -2.94
N PHE A 109 -5.24 -36.40 -4.17
CA PHE A 109 -4.56 -35.99 -5.39
C PHE A 109 -4.36 -34.46 -5.46
N ALA A 110 -5.43 -33.69 -5.25
CA ALA A 110 -5.38 -32.23 -5.33
C ALA A 110 -4.45 -31.63 -4.28
N LEU A 111 -4.54 -32.08 -3.03
CA LEU A 111 -3.68 -31.62 -1.94
C LEU A 111 -2.21 -31.98 -2.17
N ALA A 112 -1.93 -33.23 -2.58
CA ALA A 112 -0.55 -33.65 -2.87
C ALA A 112 0.05 -32.85 -4.02
N LEU A 113 -0.70 -32.67 -5.12
CA LEU A 113 -0.25 -31.91 -6.28
C LEU A 113 0.03 -30.44 -5.92
N ILE A 114 -0.90 -29.78 -5.22
CA ILE A 114 -0.75 -28.39 -4.76
C ILE A 114 0.46 -28.24 -3.83
N PHE A 115 0.63 -29.17 -2.89
CA PHE A 115 1.74 -29.13 -1.95
C PHE A 115 3.10 -29.27 -2.66
N TRP A 116 3.28 -30.31 -3.47
CA TRP A 116 4.58 -30.61 -4.08
C TRP A 116 4.99 -29.59 -5.14
N VAL A 117 4.04 -29.06 -5.92
CA VAL A 117 4.36 -27.97 -6.85
C VAL A 117 4.62 -26.66 -6.09
N GLY A 118 3.91 -26.40 -4.98
CA GLY A 118 4.25 -25.32 -4.05
C GLY A 118 5.69 -25.41 -3.56
N VAL A 119 6.14 -26.59 -3.14
CA VAL A 119 7.53 -26.86 -2.74
C VAL A 119 8.50 -26.67 -3.91
N ALA A 120 8.14 -27.12 -5.12
CA ALA A 120 9.01 -26.96 -6.29
C ALA A 120 9.28 -25.49 -6.65
N PHE A 121 8.33 -24.60 -6.36
CA PHE A 121 8.49 -23.15 -6.55
C PHE A 121 9.50 -22.50 -5.60
N GLU A 122 9.95 -23.20 -4.56
CA GLU A 122 11.04 -22.77 -3.69
C GLU A 122 12.42 -23.05 -4.30
N LEU A 123 12.51 -23.86 -5.36
CA LEU A 123 13.79 -24.23 -6.00
C LEU A 123 14.63 -23.01 -6.44
N PRO A 124 14.07 -21.95 -7.06
CA PRO A 124 14.84 -20.75 -7.40
C PRO A 124 15.48 -20.08 -6.18
N LEU A 125 14.77 -20.09 -5.04
CA LEU A 125 15.27 -19.54 -3.79
C LEU A 125 16.42 -20.39 -3.24
N VAL A 126 16.29 -21.71 -3.28
CA VAL A 126 17.36 -22.65 -2.90
C VAL A 126 18.60 -22.46 -3.78
N MET A 127 18.42 -22.36 -5.10
CA MET A 127 19.53 -22.13 -6.04
C MET A 127 20.21 -20.78 -5.80
N PHE A 128 19.42 -19.74 -5.51
CA PHE A 128 19.95 -18.44 -5.13
C PHE A 128 20.80 -18.52 -3.86
N PHE A 129 20.36 -19.23 -2.83
CA PHE A 129 21.14 -19.42 -1.60
C PHE A 129 22.46 -20.15 -1.86
N LEU A 130 22.42 -21.25 -2.62
CA LEU A 130 23.62 -22.02 -2.98
C LEU A 130 24.62 -21.17 -3.77
N ALA A 131 24.13 -20.29 -4.65
CA ALA A 131 24.98 -19.35 -5.39
C ALA A 131 25.53 -18.23 -4.51
N ARG A 132 24.69 -17.62 -3.66
CA ARG A 132 25.09 -16.49 -2.81
C ARG A 132 26.13 -16.86 -1.75
N PHE A 133 26.11 -18.11 -1.29
CA PHE A 133 27.07 -18.65 -0.33
C PHE A 133 28.25 -19.38 -1.00
N ASN A 134 28.44 -19.22 -2.32
CA ASN A 134 29.52 -19.83 -3.09
C ASN A 134 29.60 -21.37 -2.96
N VAL A 135 28.49 -22.04 -2.65
CA VAL A 135 28.42 -23.51 -2.64
C VAL A 135 28.39 -24.03 -4.08
N MET A 136 27.63 -23.37 -4.96
CA MET A 136 27.55 -23.69 -6.39
C MET A 136 27.41 -22.43 -7.24
N SER A 137 28.26 -22.27 -8.25
CA SER A 137 28.18 -21.18 -9.22
C SER A 137 27.07 -21.39 -10.27
N ALA A 138 26.59 -20.30 -10.87
CA ALA A 138 25.63 -20.36 -11.99
C ALA A 138 26.15 -21.23 -13.16
N ARG A 139 27.47 -21.21 -13.42
CA ARG A 139 28.11 -22.02 -14.45
C ARG A 139 28.08 -23.52 -14.11
N GLN A 140 28.13 -23.88 -12.82
CA GLN A 140 27.96 -25.27 -12.37
C GLN A 140 26.52 -25.74 -12.49
N PHE A 141 25.52 -24.93 -12.13
CA PHE A 141 24.11 -25.25 -12.37
C PHE A 141 23.84 -25.49 -13.86
N ALA A 142 24.33 -24.61 -14.72
CA ALA A 142 24.20 -24.75 -16.17
C ALA A 142 24.91 -25.99 -16.72
N LYS A 143 26.01 -26.45 -16.11
CA LYS A 143 26.71 -27.67 -16.54
C LYS A 143 25.98 -28.95 -16.12
N GLN A 144 25.22 -28.93 -15.03
CA GLN A 144 24.55 -30.10 -14.44
C GLN A 144 23.07 -30.27 -14.85
N TRP A 145 22.57 -29.48 -15.81
CA TRP A 145 21.15 -29.52 -16.23
C TRP A 145 20.64 -30.91 -16.59
N ARG A 146 21.49 -31.78 -17.15
CA ARG A 146 21.12 -33.17 -17.51
C ARG A 146 20.79 -34.02 -16.29
N TYR A 147 21.55 -33.86 -15.20
CA TYR A 147 21.27 -34.55 -13.93
C TYR A 147 20.00 -34.00 -13.28
N ALA A 148 19.78 -32.69 -13.36
CA ALA A 148 18.56 -32.06 -12.85
C ALA A 148 17.30 -32.62 -13.53
N ILE A 149 17.32 -32.85 -14.85
CA ILE A 149 16.20 -33.48 -15.57
C ILE A 149 15.90 -34.88 -15.02
N VAL A 150 16.93 -35.70 -14.78
CA VAL A 150 16.76 -37.05 -14.24
C VAL A 150 16.19 -37.01 -12.82
N ILE A 151 16.70 -36.13 -11.96
CA ILE A 151 16.21 -35.96 -10.58
C ILE A 151 14.75 -35.50 -10.57
N ILE A 152 14.40 -34.52 -11.42
CA ILE A 152 13.03 -34.03 -11.56
C ILE A 152 12.10 -35.13 -12.06
N ALA A 153 12.53 -35.94 -13.02
CA ALA A 153 11.74 -37.07 -13.52
C ALA A 153 11.51 -38.15 -12.44
N VAL A 154 12.54 -38.49 -11.66
CA VAL A 154 12.41 -39.43 -10.53
C VAL A 154 11.50 -38.86 -9.44
N ALA A 155 11.68 -37.59 -9.07
CA ALA A 155 10.83 -36.93 -8.09
C ALA A 155 9.37 -36.87 -8.55
N ALA A 156 9.14 -36.53 -9.82
CA ALA A 156 7.81 -36.56 -10.42
C ALA A 156 7.19 -37.96 -10.34
N ALA A 157 7.93 -39.01 -10.67
CA ALA A 157 7.45 -40.40 -10.62
C ALA A 157 7.12 -40.90 -9.20
N VAL A 158 7.80 -40.38 -8.17
CA VAL A 158 7.50 -40.69 -6.75
C VAL A 158 6.28 -39.91 -6.26
N ILE A 159 6.11 -38.68 -6.74
CA ILE A 159 5.06 -37.76 -6.30
C ILE A 159 3.72 -38.03 -7.00
N THR A 160 3.73 -38.45 -8.27
CA THR A 160 2.51 -38.74 -9.02
C THR A 160 2.10 -40.21 -8.88
N PRO A 161 0.92 -40.51 -8.33
CA PRO A 161 0.46 -41.89 -8.13
C PRO A 161 0.12 -42.64 -9.44
N THR A 162 0.23 -42.01 -10.61
CA THR A 162 -0.13 -42.61 -11.92
C THR A 162 0.93 -42.29 -12.99
N VAL A 163 1.95 -43.14 -13.10
CA VAL A 163 3.10 -42.89 -14.00
C VAL A 163 2.87 -43.31 -15.46
N ASP A 164 1.71 -43.84 -15.84
CA ASP A 164 1.48 -44.39 -17.19
C ASP A 164 1.16 -43.34 -18.27
N VAL A 165 1.07 -42.05 -17.92
CA VAL A 165 0.56 -41.02 -18.83
C VAL A 165 1.60 -40.48 -19.83
N PHE A 166 2.90 -40.64 -19.56
CA PHE A 166 3.94 -39.96 -20.35
C PHE A 166 4.39 -40.70 -21.63
N LYS A 167 3.73 -41.81 -22.00
CA LYS A 167 3.89 -42.46 -23.31
C LYS A 167 2.74 -42.17 -24.27
N VAL A 168 2.34 -40.89 -24.41
CA VAL A 168 1.41 -40.48 -25.47
C VAL A 168 1.87 -39.14 -26.03
N LYS A 169 1.96 -39.04 -27.37
CA LYS A 169 2.31 -37.82 -28.12
C LYS A 169 1.57 -36.60 -27.53
N LEU A 170 2.30 -35.50 -27.26
CA LEU A 170 1.70 -34.23 -26.82
C LEU A 170 0.48 -33.90 -27.70
N PRO A 171 -0.75 -33.92 -27.16
CA PRO A 171 -1.89 -33.37 -27.86
C PRO A 171 -1.73 -31.85 -27.84
N ALA A 172 -2.01 -31.20 -28.98
CA ALA A 172 -2.02 -29.75 -29.08
C ALA A 172 -2.84 -29.14 -27.93
N ALA A 173 -2.24 -28.21 -27.17
CA ALA A 173 -2.89 -27.51 -26.07
C ALA A 173 -4.28 -27.02 -26.50
N PRO A 174 -5.34 -27.19 -25.67
CA PRO A 174 -6.70 -26.86 -26.05
C PRO A 174 -6.75 -25.41 -26.53
N LYS A 175 -7.35 -25.12 -27.70
CA LYS A 175 -7.38 -23.78 -28.34
C LYS A 175 -7.81 -22.65 -27.37
N ASN A 176 -8.62 -22.98 -26.36
CA ASN A 176 -9.07 -22.05 -25.32
C ASN A 176 -8.02 -21.70 -24.26
N SER A 177 -7.00 -22.53 -24.05
CA SER A 177 -5.88 -22.26 -23.14
C SER A 177 -4.92 -21.22 -23.71
N LEU A 178 -4.57 -21.33 -25.00
CA LEU A 178 -3.73 -20.36 -25.69
C LEU A 178 -4.43 -18.99 -25.82
N ALA A 179 -5.73 -18.98 -26.10
CA ALA A 179 -6.52 -17.75 -26.14
C ALA A 179 -6.61 -17.09 -24.75
N ARG A 180 -6.82 -17.87 -23.67
CA ARG A 180 -6.79 -17.38 -22.29
C ARG A 180 -5.41 -16.86 -21.88
N MET A 181 -4.34 -17.57 -22.24
CA MET A 181 -2.96 -17.17 -22.00
C MET A 181 -2.63 -15.86 -22.73
N ARG A 182 -2.98 -15.76 -24.01
CA ARG A 182 -2.81 -14.53 -24.81
C ARG A 182 -3.57 -13.36 -24.20
N GLN A 183 -4.81 -13.58 -23.75
CA GLN A 183 -5.62 -12.54 -23.11
C GLN A 183 -5.03 -12.14 -21.75
N PHE A 184 -4.49 -13.09 -20.99
CA PHE A 184 -3.82 -12.83 -19.72
C PHE A 184 -2.54 -12.01 -19.93
N ILE A 185 -1.66 -12.42 -20.85
CA ILE A 185 -0.43 -11.71 -21.20
C ILE A 185 -0.74 -10.30 -21.69
N LEU A 186 -1.73 -10.14 -22.58
CA LEU A 186 -2.16 -8.83 -23.04
C LEU A 186 -2.66 -7.96 -21.88
N THR A 187 -3.47 -8.52 -20.99
CA THR A 187 -4.02 -7.80 -19.84
C THR A 187 -2.91 -7.39 -18.88
N LEU A 188 -1.96 -8.28 -18.61
CA LEU A 188 -0.79 -8.02 -17.78
C LEU A 188 0.10 -6.93 -18.41
N GLY A 189 0.39 -7.03 -19.70
CA GLY A 189 1.16 -6.02 -20.44
C GLY A 189 0.51 -4.63 -20.39
N LEU A 190 -0.82 -4.55 -20.54
CA LEU A 190 -1.56 -3.29 -20.45
C LEU A 190 -1.60 -2.73 -19.01
N LEU A 191 -1.65 -3.59 -17.99
CA LEU A 191 -1.52 -3.18 -16.59
C LEU A 191 -0.12 -2.63 -16.28
N LEU A 192 0.93 -3.27 -16.79
CA LEU A 192 2.31 -2.79 -16.65
C LEU A 192 2.49 -1.45 -17.38
N LEU A 193 1.92 -1.31 -18.57
CA LEU A 193 1.95 -0.06 -19.33
C LEU A 193 1.19 1.06 -18.61
N GLY A 194 0.02 0.76 -18.03
CA GLY A 194 -0.70 1.72 -17.20
C GLY A 194 0.06 2.09 -15.92
N GLY A 195 0.76 1.14 -15.29
CA GLY A 195 1.65 1.41 -14.16
C GLY A 195 2.82 2.31 -14.55
N ALA A 196 3.49 2.05 -15.66
CA ALA A 196 4.54 2.90 -16.19
C ALA A 196 4.03 4.31 -16.53
N ALA A 197 2.84 4.39 -17.15
CA ALA A 197 2.17 5.66 -17.41
C ALA A 197 1.84 6.42 -16.13
N LEU A 198 1.52 5.75 -15.02
CA LEU A 198 1.27 6.39 -13.72
C LEU A 198 2.54 6.80 -12.96
N ALA A 199 3.72 6.36 -13.40
CA ALA A 199 5.00 6.70 -12.79
C ALA A 199 5.76 7.80 -13.56
N TRP A 200 5.16 8.43 -14.57
CA TRP A 200 5.84 9.39 -15.44
C TRP A 200 6.33 10.63 -14.69
N THR A 201 5.56 11.14 -13.73
CA THR A 201 5.91 12.34 -12.97
C THR A 201 7.13 12.13 -12.06
N PRO A 202 7.20 11.11 -11.19
CA PRO A 202 8.42 10.83 -10.44
C PRO A 202 9.59 10.46 -11.37
N ALA A 203 9.34 9.80 -12.52
CA ALA A 203 10.39 9.52 -13.50
C ALA A 203 11.00 10.80 -14.10
N LEU A 204 10.18 11.80 -14.43
CA LEU A 204 10.65 13.12 -14.85
C LEU A 204 11.36 13.88 -13.73
N ASN A 205 10.92 13.72 -12.48
CA ASN A 205 11.62 14.29 -11.33
C ASN A 205 13.03 13.70 -11.18
N GLY A 206 13.26 12.45 -11.60
CA GLY A 206 14.52 11.72 -11.44
C GLY A 206 14.62 10.97 -10.10
N TYR A 207 13.63 11.12 -9.23
CA TYR A 207 13.54 10.45 -7.94
C TYR A 207 12.06 10.41 -7.47
N PRO A 208 11.63 9.47 -6.60
CA PRO A 208 10.33 9.55 -5.95
C PRO A 208 10.09 10.90 -5.28
N LEU A 209 8.86 11.40 -5.32
CA LEU A 209 8.53 12.71 -4.75
C LEU A 209 8.48 12.61 -3.23
N ILE A 210 9.09 13.58 -2.57
CA ILE A 210 9.24 13.60 -1.11
C ILE A 210 8.49 14.80 -0.55
N HIS A 211 7.70 14.56 0.49
CA HIS A 211 7.03 15.61 1.25
C HIS A 211 7.74 15.81 2.59
N SER A 212 7.52 16.96 3.25
CA SER A 212 7.92 17.19 4.65
C SER A 212 7.47 16.07 5.60
N ASP A 213 6.36 15.40 5.30
CA ASP A 213 5.81 14.31 6.10
C ASP A 213 6.49 12.96 5.87
N SER A 214 7.19 12.79 4.75
CA SER A 214 7.73 11.51 4.31
C SER A 214 8.77 10.96 5.29
N GLY A 215 9.49 11.83 5.98
CA GLY A 215 10.53 11.45 6.95
C GLY A 215 10.03 10.56 8.07
N THR A 216 8.89 10.92 8.68
CA THR A 216 8.30 10.13 9.77
C THR A 216 7.87 8.75 9.28
N TYR A 217 7.32 8.62 8.07
CA TYR A 217 6.96 7.32 7.50
C TYR A 217 8.19 6.43 7.23
N ILE A 218 9.25 7.01 6.67
CA ILE A 218 10.51 6.30 6.42
C ILE A 218 11.13 5.81 7.74
N PHE A 219 11.25 6.70 8.73
CA PHE A 219 11.87 6.35 10.01
C PHE A 219 11.03 5.34 10.81
N SER A 220 9.71 5.53 10.89
CA SER A 220 8.82 4.64 11.63
C SER A 220 8.81 3.22 11.09
N GLY A 221 8.83 3.08 9.75
CA GLY A 221 9.01 1.79 9.09
C GLY A 221 10.38 1.18 9.37
N ALA A 222 11.45 1.95 9.18
CA ALA A 222 12.81 1.44 9.32
C ALA A 222 13.20 1.07 10.76
N ARG A 223 12.66 1.79 11.75
CA ARG A 223 12.97 1.60 13.18
C ARG A 223 11.85 0.93 13.97
N LEU A 224 10.74 0.59 13.32
CA LEU A 224 9.58 -0.09 13.90
C LEU A 224 9.04 0.59 15.18
N PHE A 225 8.97 1.93 15.18
CA PHE A 225 8.36 2.69 16.28
C PHE A 225 7.02 3.26 15.85
N VAL A 226 6.06 3.34 16.78
CA VAL A 226 4.75 3.93 16.52
C VAL A 226 4.85 5.46 16.66
N PRO A 227 4.56 6.25 15.61
CA PRO A 227 4.54 7.71 15.70
C PRO A 227 3.37 8.23 16.54
N ALA A 228 3.50 9.46 17.05
CA ALA A 228 2.43 10.12 17.82
C ALA A 228 1.27 10.58 16.93
N ASP A 229 1.60 11.06 15.74
CA ASP A 229 0.77 11.86 14.86
C ASP A 229 0.11 11.05 13.73
N ARG A 230 0.53 9.80 13.51
CA ARG A 230 0.09 8.97 12.37
C ARG A 230 0.21 7.46 12.63
N PRO A 231 -0.54 6.62 11.91
CA PRO A 231 -0.42 5.17 12.03
C PRO A 231 0.93 4.63 11.54
N LEU A 232 1.38 3.52 12.15
CA LEU A 232 2.61 2.81 11.75
C LEU A 232 2.48 2.08 10.39
N ALA A 233 1.26 1.80 9.92
CA ALA A 233 1.05 0.87 8.80
C ALA A 233 1.69 1.32 7.48
N TYR A 234 1.68 2.60 7.13
CA TYR A 234 2.35 3.07 5.91
C TYR A 234 3.89 3.00 6.03
N GLY A 235 4.43 3.22 7.23
CA GLY A 235 5.85 2.98 7.50
C GLY A 235 6.24 1.52 7.27
N LEU A 236 5.41 0.58 7.78
CA LEU A 236 5.59 -0.85 7.50
C LEU A 236 5.44 -1.16 6.01
N PHE A 237 4.50 -0.53 5.32
CA PHE A 237 4.35 -0.66 3.87
C PHE A 237 5.64 -0.25 3.15
N ILE A 238 6.23 0.91 3.48
CA ILE A 238 7.54 1.31 2.93
C ILE A 238 8.61 0.25 3.26
N HIS A 239 8.70 -0.18 4.52
CA HIS A 239 9.70 -1.14 4.99
C HIS A 239 9.65 -2.47 4.21
N TYR A 240 8.45 -3.03 4.02
CA TYR A 240 8.28 -4.35 3.39
C TYR A 240 8.28 -4.30 1.85
N VAL A 241 7.84 -3.20 1.25
CA VAL A 241 7.84 -3.04 -0.21
C VAL A 241 9.25 -2.80 -0.73
N ASN A 242 10.14 -2.25 0.10
CA ASN A 242 11.46 -1.84 -0.31
C ASN A 242 12.50 -2.97 -0.29
N LEU A 243 12.24 -4.02 -1.08
CA LEU A 243 13.14 -5.17 -1.28
C LEU A 243 14.38 -4.84 -2.14
N TRP A 244 14.49 -3.59 -2.60
CA TRP A 244 15.64 -2.96 -3.28
C TRP A 244 16.14 -1.82 -2.38
N PRO A 245 17.39 -1.33 -2.47
CA PRO A 245 17.85 -0.25 -1.60
C PRO A 245 17.28 1.14 -1.97
N SER A 246 16.07 1.22 -2.56
CA SER A 246 15.56 2.47 -3.13
C SER A 246 14.04 2.64 -3.09
N LEU A 247 13.59 3.85 -2.72
CA LEU A 247 12.17 4.22 -2.59
C LEU A 247 11.33 4.02 -3.87
N TRP A 248 11.95 3.79 -5.03
CA TRP A 248 11.28 3.42 -6.28
C TRP A 248 10.38 2.18 -6.18
N GLY A 249 10.70 1.23 -5.30
CA GLY A 249 9.84 0.05 -5.10
C GLY A 249 8.44 0.43 -4.61
N VAL A 250 8.35 1.45 -3.76
CA VAL A 250 7.09 1.97 -3.21
C VAL A 250 6.25 2.59 -4.33
N VAL A 251 6.86 3.46 -5.14
CA VAL A 251 6.22 4.11 -6.31
C VAL A 251 5.75 3.06 -7.32
N ALA A 252 6.57 2.05 -7.63
CA ALA A 252 6.21 1.00 -8.57
C ALA A 252 4.97 0.22 -8.10
N LEU A 253 4.91 -0.15 -6.82
CA LEU A 253 3.75 -0.85 -6.27
C LEU A 253 2.51 0.06 -6.22
N GLN A 254 2.67 1.32 -5.81
CA GLN A 254 1.59 2.31 -5.82
C GLN A 254 1.02 2.48 -7.23
N ALA A 255 1.88 2.57 -8.25
CA ALA A 255 1.50 2.71 -9.65
C ALA A 255 0.77 1.47 -10.17
N LEU A 256 1.29 0.26 -9.90
CA LEU A 256 0.67 -0.98 -10.36
C LEU A 256 -0.68 -1.24 -9.70
N ALA A 257 -0.80 -1.02 -8.40
CA ALA A 257 -2.06 -1.18 -7.68
C ALA A 257 -3.10 -0.14 -8.15
N THR A 258 -2.69 1.11 -8.34
CA THR A 258 -3.58 2.17 -8.88
C THR A 258 -4.00 1.86 -10.31
N SER A 259 -3.07 1.40 -11.17
CA SER A 259 -3.35 0.97 -12.54
C SER A 259 -4.37 -0.15 -12.57
N TYR A 260 -4.18 -1.17 -11.73
CA TYR A 260 -5.11 -2.29 -11.59
C TYR A 260 -6.49 -1.81 -11.17
N LEU A 261 -6.60 -1.00 -10.13
CA LEU A 261 -7.87 -0.48 -9.65
C LEU A 261 -8.61 0.31 -10.74
N LEU A 262 -7.95 1.22 -11.44
CA LEU A 262 -8.55 1.97 -12.54
C LEU A 262 -8.99 1.04 -13.68
N PHE A 263 -8.10 0.15 -14.12
CA PHE A 263 -8.36 -0.75 -15.23
C PHE A 263 -9.54 -1.69 -14.95
N ARG A 264 -9.58 -2.31 -13.76
CA ARG A 264 -10.67 -3.23 -13.38
C ARG A 264 -12.00 -2.51 -13.20
N ASN A 265 -11.99 -1.31 -12.62
CA ASN A 265 -13.21 -0.49 -12.52
C ASN A 265 -13.74 -0.10 -13.91
N ALA A 266 -12.87 0.28 -14.84
CA ALA A 266 -13.27 0.57 -16.21
C ALA A 266 -13.85 -0.68 -16.90
N GLN A 267 -13.20 -1.84 -16.76
CA GLN A 267 -13.70 -3.10 -17.34
C GLN A 267 -15.03 -3.57 -16.76
N LEU A 268 -15.34 -3.22 -15.51
CA LEU A 268 -16.59 -3.57 -14.85
C LEU A 268 -17.79 -2.83 -15.47
N LEU A 269 -17.62 -1.54 -15.80
CA LEU A 269 -18.70 -0.69 -16.30
C LEU A 269 -18.81 -0.66 -17.83
N LEU A 270 -17.71 -0.87 -18.54
CA LEU A 270 -17.71 -0.88 -20.00
C LEU A 270 -18.46 -2.11 -20.56
N PRO A 271 -19.28 -1.94 -21.62
CA PRO A 271 -19.98 -3.06 -22.25
C PRO A 271 -18.98 -4.06 -22.84
N PRO A 272 -19.34 -5.37 -22.90
CA PRO A 272 -18.46 -6.41 -23.40
C PRO A 272 -18.26 -6.28 -24.92
N THR A 273 -17.15 -5.64 -25.32
CA THR A 273 -16.75 -5.48 -26.73
C THR A 273 -15.33 -6.00 -26.94
N ARG A 274 -14.95 -6.30 -28.20
CA ARG A 274 -13.58 -6.75 -28.54
C ARG A 274 -12.50 -5.73 -28.17
N VAL A 275 -12.84 -4.44 -28.17
CA VAL A 275 -11.93 -3.32 -27.86
C VAL A 275 -12.01 -2.86 -26.41
N ARG A 276 -12.87 -3.45 -25.57
CA ARG A 276 -13.08 -3.05 -24.16
C ARG A 276 -11.77 -2.90 -23.38
N THR A 277 -10.87 -3.86 -23.53
CA THR A 277 -9.58 -3.88 -22.83
C THR A 277 -8.68 -2.71 -23.25
N LEU A 278 -8.69 -2.36 -24.53
CA LEU A 278 -7.93 -1.22 -25.06
C LEU A 278 -8.53 0.11 -24.61
N ILE A 279 -9.87 0.24 -24.63
CA ILE A 279 -10.56 1.43 -24.12
C ILE A 279 -10.27 1.63 -22.63
N ALA A 280 -10.35 0.57 -21.83
CA ALA A 280 -10.00 0.64 -20.41
C ALA A 280 -8.55 1.11 -20.20
N CYS A 281 -7.59 0.56 -20.96
CA CYS A 281 -6.20 1.00 -20.91
C CYS A 281 -6.05 2.48 -21.35
N GLY A 282 -6.73 2.89 -22.42
CA GLY A 282 -6.73 4.27 -22.89
C GLY A 282 -7.26 5.25 -21.84
N ILE A 283 -8.28 4.87 -21.07
CA ILE A 283 -8.77 5.66 -19.93
C ILE A 283 -7.69 5.77 -18.85
N VAL A 284 -7.03 4.66 -18.47
CA VAL A 284 -5.96 4.71 -17.45
C VAL A 284 -4.83 5.64 -17.88
N ILE A 285 -4.36 5.52 -19.12
CA ILE A 285 -3.29 6.36 -19.68
C ILE A 285 -3.75 7.82 -19.74
N ALA A 286 -4.97 8.10 -20.23
CA ALA A 286 -5.50 9.45 -20.27
C ALA A 286 -5.53 10.05 -18.87
N THR A 287 -6.09 9.35 -17.87
CA THR A 287 -6.09 9.82 -16.48
C THR A 287 -4.67 10.05 -15.96
N ALA A 288 -3.71 9.17 -16.27
CA ALA A 288 -2.32 9.33 -15.85
C ALA A 288 -1.65 10.59 -16.43
N LEU A 289 -1.92 10.89 -17.70
CA LEU A 289 -1.28 11.97 -18.45
C LEU A 289 -1.99 13.32 -18.33
N THR A 290 -3.28 13.37 -17.99
CA THR A 290 -4.06 14.62 -17.95
C THR A 290 -4.45 15.07 -16.53
N THR A 291 -4.01 14.36 -15.49
CA THR A 291 -4.38 14.65 -14.11
C THR A 291 -3.20 14.55 -13.15
N THR A 292 -3.43 14.92 -11.89
CA THR A 292 -2.43 14.87 -10.81
C THR A 292 -2.15 13.45 -10.28
N VAL A 293 -2.86 12.41 -10.76
CA VAL A 293 -2.76 11.06 -10.20
C VAL A 293 -1.33 10.52 -10.19
N SER A 294 -0.54 10.81 -11.24
CA SER A 294 0.85 10.36 -11.36
C SER A 294 1.75 11.03 -10.33
N THR A 295 1.51 12.30 -10.02
CA THR A 295 2.19 13.01 -8.93
C THR A 295 1.92 12.34 -7.58
N PHE A 296 0.65 12.02 -7.29
CA PHE A 296 0.27 11.34 -6.04
C PHE A 296 0.78 9.89 -5.95
N VAL A 297 0.86 9.19 -7.08
CA VAL A 297 1.52 7.87 -7.16
C VAL A 297 3.02 7.99 -6.85
N GLY A 298 3.65 9.09 -7.25
CA GLY A 298 5.07 9.35 -7.02
C GLY A 298 5.44 9.75 -5.59
N PHE A 299 4.48 10.23 -4.79
CA PHE A 299 4.75 10.63 -3.42
C PHE A 299 4.98 9.44 -2.49
N ILE A 300 6.03 9.55 -1.68
CA ILE A 300 6.26 8.71 -0.51
C ILE A 300 5.36 9.20 0.64
N SER A 301 4.06 9.06 0.43
CA SER A 301 2.99 9.37 1.38
C SER A 301 1.78 8.45 1.11
N PRO A 302 0.89 8.25 2.10
CA PRO A 302 -0.29 7.42 1.91
C PRO A 302 -1.38 8.09 1.07
N ASP A 303 -1.19 9.29 0.52
CA ASP A 303 -2.29 10.07 -0.09
C ASP A 303 -3.00 9.38 -1.25
N ILE A 304 -2.25 8.70 -2.12
CA ILE A 304 -2.85 7.95 -3.24
C ILE A 304 -3.75 6.81 -2.75
N LEU A 305 -3.50 6.29 -1.55
CA LEU A 305 -4.27 5.21 -0.95
C LEU A 305 -5.70 5.67 -0.60
N ALA A 306 -5.94 6.98 -0.43
CA ALA A 306 -7.29 7.53 -0.31
C ALA A 306 -8.18 7.10 -1.48
N ALA A 307 -7.65 7.14 -2.71
CA ALA A 307 -8.36 6.72 -3.90
C ALA A 307 -8.56 5.20 -3.96
N TRP A 308 -7.69 4.42 -3.28
CA TRP A 308 -7.86 2.97 -3.19
C TRP A 308 -9.07 2.58 -2.36
N CYS A 309 -9.41 3.36 -1.33
CA CYS A 309 -10.67 3.18 -0.59
C CYS A 309 -11.89 3.31 -1.52
N VAL A 310 -11.89 4.31 -2.42
CA VAL A 310 -12.99 4.56 -3.36
C VAL A 310 -13.04 3.47 -4.43
N LEU A 311 -11.97 3.32 -5.21
CA LEU A 311 -11.91 2.39 -6.34
C LEU A 311 -11.98 0.92 -5.90
N GLY A 312 -11.34 0.59 -4.78
CA GLY A 312 -11.44 -0.73 -4.16
C GLY A 312 -12.86 -0.99 -3.65
N GLY A 313 -13.50 0.01 -3.04
CA GLY A 313 -14.90 -0.06 -2.63
C GLY A 313 -15.81 -0.43 -3.81
N VAL A 314 -15.68 0.23 -4.95
CA VAL A 314 -16.48 -0.11 -6.15
C VAL A 314 -16.29 -1.58 -6.56
N LEU A 315 -15.07 -2.10 -6.56
CA LEU A 315 -14.81 -3.51 -6.87
C LEU A 315 -15.37 -4.45 -5.80
N LEU A 316 -15.27 -4.10 -4.52
CA LEU A 316 -15.79 -4.90 -3.40
C LEU A 316 -17.33 -5.04 -3.50
N PHE A 317 -18.03 -3.96 -3.82
CA PHE A 317 -19.49 -3.92 -3.86
C PHE A 317 -20.09 -4.43 -5.18
N LEU A 318 -19.40 -4.24 -6.31
CA LEU A 318 -19.98 -4.47 -7.64
C LEU A 318 -19.31 -5.60 -8.43
N SER A 319 -18.06 -5.97 -8.13
CA SER A 319 -17.39 -7.03 -8.90
C SER A 319 -17.94 -8.42 -8.56
N LYS A 320 -18.21 -9.19 -9.60
CA LYS A 320 -18.59 -10.60 -9.50
C LYS A 320 -17.39 -11.53 -9.35
N ARG A 321 -16.16 -11.06 -9.64
CA ARG A 321 -14.95 -11.88 -9.59
C ARG A 321 -14.41 -11.95 -8.16
N SER A 322 -14.17 -13.17 -7.67
CA SER A 322 -13.60 -13.39 -6.32
C SER A 322 -12.23 -12.73 -6.16
N PHE A 323 -11.37 -12.86 -7.17
CA PHE A 323 -10.03 -12.26 -7.16
C PHE A 323 -10.08 -10.73 -7.06
N ASP A 324 -10.94 -10.06 -7.85
CA ASP A 324 -11.09 -8.60 -7.79
C ASP A 324 -11.51 -8.15 -6.39
N ARG A 325 -12.46 -8.86 -5.76
CA ARG A 325 -12.91 -8.54 -4.39
C ARG A 325 -11.84 -8.80 -3.35
N ALA A 326 -11.10 -9.92 -3.46
CA ALA A 326 -10.05 -10.28 -2.51
C ALA A 326 -8.91 -9.25 -2.55
N LEU A 327 -8.43 -8.92 -3.76
CA LEU A 327 -7.40 -7.90 -3.94
C LEU A 327 -7.89 -6.51 -3.53
N ALA A 328 -9.12 -6.12 -3.88
CA ALA A 328 -9.70 -4.87 -3.41
C ALA A 328 -9.79 -4.82 -1.87
N THR A 329 -10.20 -5.90 -1.22
CA THR A 329 -10.24 -6.01 0.25
C THR A 329 -8.84 -5.79 0.85
N PHE A 330 -7.82 -6.41 0.28
CA PHE A 330 -6.43 -6.25 0.71
C PHE A 330 -5.91 -4.82 0.52
N LEU A 331 -6.19 -4.20 -0.63
CA LEU A 331 -5.79 -2.80 -0.90
C LEU A 331 -6.53 -1.80 0.00
N ILE A 332 -7.82 -2.03 0.27
CA ILE A 332 -8.61 -1.24 1.24
C ILE A 332 -8.01 -1.38 2.65
N LEU A 333 -7.63 -2.60 3.07
CA LEU A 333 -6.98 -2.83 4.35
C LEU A 333 -5.71 -1.98 4.50
N ILE A 334 -4.82 -2.03 3.51
CA ILE A 334 -3.59 -1.21 3.50
C ILE A 334 -3.96 0.28 3.58
N ALA A 335 -4.91 0.73 2.75
CA ALA A 335 -5.30 2.12 2.67
C ALA A 335 -5.87 2.66 3.99
N LEU A 336 -6.85 1.96 4.57
CA LEU A 336 -7.50 2.33 5.82
C LEU A 336 -6.53 2.30 7.01
N ALA A 337 -5.58 1.36 7.04
CA ALA A 337 -4.58 1.26 8.10
C ALA A 337 -3.52 2.37 8.02
N SER A 338 -3.30 2.95 6.84
CA SER A 338 -2.19 3.86 6.57
C SER A 338 -2.43 5.32 7.00
N HIS A 339 -3.68 5.74 7.21
CA HIS A 339 -3.99 7.14 7.57
C HIS A 339 -5.36 7.30 8.22
N TYR A 340 -5.48 8.16 9.24
CA TYR A 340 -6.74 8.36 9.98
C TYR A 340 -7.88 8.93 9.13
N THR A 341 -7.59 9.82 8.17
CA THR A 341 -8.62 10.33 7.23
C THR A 341 -9.19 9.22 6.34
N HIS A 342 -8.41 8.17 6.03
CA HIS A 342 -8.94 7.03 5.26
C HIS A 342 -9.85 6.19 6.12
N LEU A 343 -9.51 6.00 7.40
CA LEU A 343 -10.38 5.35 8.37
C LEU A 343 -11.75 6.07 8.48
N ALA A 344 -11.76 7.41 8.43
CA ALA A 344 -12.99 8.20 8.35
C ALA A 344 -13.83 7.89 7.09
N PHE A 345 -13.21 7.64 5.93
CA PHE A 345 -13.94 7.16 4.74
C PHE A 345 -14.55 5.78 4.96
N GLY A 346 -13.87 4.89 5.70
CA GLY A 346 -14.42 3.61 6.11
C GLY A 346 -15.71 3.76 6.93
N PHE A 347 -15.70 4.64 7.94
CA PHE A 347 -16.89 4.96 8.74
C PHE A 347 -18.00 5.60 7.92
N LEU A 348 -17.67 6.55 7.05
CA LEU A 348 -18.64 7.17 6.14
C LEU A 348 -19.32 6.12 5.26
N ALA A 349 -18.54 5.23 4.65
CA ALA A 349 -19.07 4.16 3.80
C ALA A 349 -19.96 3.18 4.58
N LEU A 350 -19.60 2.83 5.83
CA LEU A 350 -20.44 1.98 6.69
C LEU A 350 -21.77 2.66 7.04
N THR A 351 -21.74 3.94 7.40
CA THR A 351 -22.95 4.72 7.69
C THR A 351 -23.85 4.81 6.46
N THR A 352 -23.29 5.13 5.29
CA THR A 352 -24.05 5.15 4.03
C THR A 352 -24.64 3.78 3.72
N CYS A 353 -23.88 2.70 3.90
CA CYS A 353 -24.38 1.34 3.68
C CYS A 353 -25.50 0.98 4.66
N GLY A 354 -25.40 1.38 5.93
CA GLY A 354 -26.43 1.18 6.94
C GLY A 354 -27.73 1.91 6.57
N LEU A 355 -27.64 3.19 6.20
CA LEU A 355 -28.79 3.98 5.76
C LEU A 355 -29.44 3.38 4.51
N LEU A 356 -28.66 2.98 3.50
CA LEU A 356 -29.18 2.33 2.30
C LEU A 356 -29.79 0.96 2.60
N TYR A 357 -29.22 0.19 3.52
CA TYR A 357 -29.76 -1.11 3.95
C TYR A 357 -31.14 -0.98 4.62
N LEU A 358 -31.35 0.10 5.38
CA LEU A 358 -32.62 0.45 6.01
C LEU A 358 -33.63 0.99 4.98
N ALA A 359 -33.21 1.94 4.13
CA ALA A 359 -34.07 2.64 3.20
C ALA A 359 -34.48 1.81 1.96
N LEU A 360 -33.64 0.88 1.51
CA LEU A 360 -33.82 0.14 0.25
C LEU A 360 -33.82 -1.37 0.50
N PRO A 361 -34.97 -1.99 0.84
CA PRO A 361 -35.06 -3.43 1.09
C PRO A 361 -34.54 -4.30 -0.07
N SER A 362 -34.75 -3.85 -1.31
CA SER A 362 -34.27 -4.54 -2.52
C SER A 362 -32.73 -4.59 -2.64
N TRP A 363 -32.01 -3.71 -1.93
CA TRP A 363 -30.54 -3.63 -1.97
C TRP A 363 -29.87 -4.46 -0.86
N ARG A 364 -30.62 -4.98 0.12
CA ARG A 364 -30.06 -5.69 1.28
C ARG A 364 -29.15 -6.85 0.91
N ALA A 365 -29.55 -7.68 -0.05
CA ALA A 365 -28.75 -8.82 -0.50
C ALA A 365 -27.42 -8.37 -1.15
N ARG A 366 -27.43 -7.25 -1.88
CA ARG A 366 -26.24 -6.67 -2.53
C ARG A 366 -25.29 -6.06 -1.50
N LEU A 367 -25.81 -5.40 -0.47
CA LEU A 367 -25.01 -4.68 0.53
C LEU A 367 -24.46 -5.58 1.65
N ARG A 368 -25.18 -6.65 2.04
CA ARG A 368 -24.86 -7.41 3.26
C ARG A 368 -23.41 -7.89 3.35
N ARG A 369 -22.93 -8.66 2.36
CA ARG A 369 -21.56 -9.23 2.38
C ARG A 369 -20.46 -8.15 2.33
N PRO A 370 -20.45 -7.21 1.36
CA PRO A 370 -19.39 -6.20 1.30
C PRO A 370 -19.38 -5.28 2.53
N THR A 371 -20.54 -4.92 3.09
CA THR A 371 -20.63 -4.14 4.33
C THR A 371 -20.03 -4.89 5.52
N LEU A 372 -20.26 -6.21 5.65
CA LEU A 372 -19.66 -7.01 6.72
C LEU A 372 -18.13 -7.11 6.58
N ILE A 373 -17.62 -7.27 5.34
CA ILE A 373 -16.18 -7.26 5.09
C ILE A 373 -15.58 -5.92 5.49
N LEU A 374 -16.18 -4.81 5.04
CA LEU A 374 -15.72 -3.47 5.38
C LEU A 374 -15.77 -3.21 6.89
N ALA A 375 -16.83 -3.64 7.57
CA ALA A 375 -16.95 -3.52 9.02
C ALA A 375 -15.86 -4.31 9.74
N GLY A 376 -15.58 -5.54 9.29
CA GLY A 376 -14.49 -6.35 9.80
C GLY A 376 -13.12 -5.68 9.63
N LEU A 377 -12.86 -5.07 8.47
CA LEU A 377 -11.62 -4.31 8.24
C LEU A 377 -11.51 -3.10 9.18
N VAL A 378 -12.57 -2.30 9.31
CA VAL A 378 -12.57 -1.12 10.19
C VAL A 378 -12.33 -1.54 11.65
N VAL A 379 -13.02 -2.59 12.13
CA VAL A 379 -12.82 -3.12 13.48
C VAL A 379 -11.38 -3.58 13.67
N LEU A 380 -10.84 -4.37 12.74
CA LEU A 380 -9.46 -4.85 12.79
C LEU A 380 -8.44 -3.70 12.88
N ILE A 381 -8.64 -2.64 12.11
CA ILE A 381 -7.73 -1.50 12.07
C ILE A 381 -7.84 -0.67 13.35
N VAL A 382 -9.05 -0.41 13.84
CA VAL A 382 -9.28 0.29 15.10
C VAL A 382 -8.63 -0.47 16.26
N THR A 383 -8.90 -1.78 16.38
CA THR A 383 -8.38 -2.59 17.48
C THR A 383 -6.86 -2.75 17.41
N SER A 384 -6.30 -2.98 16.22
CA SER A 384 -4.84 -3.06 16.06
C SER A 384 -4.14 -1.73 16.34
N THR A 385 -4.72 -0.59 15.93
CA THR A 385 -4.15 0.74 16.22
C THR A 385 -4.20 1.02 17.73
N LEU A 386 -5.32 0.73 18.40
CA LEU A 386 -5.45 0.84 19.85
C LEU A 386 -4.41 -0.04 20.57
N ALA A 387 -4.27 -1.30 20.14
CA ALA A 387 -3.30 -2.22 20.74
C ALA A 387 -1.85 -1.76 20.54
N LEU A 388 -1.50 -1.24 19.36
CA LEU A 388 -0.17 -0.71 19.08
C LEU A 388 0.14 0.54 19.92
N ASN A 389 -0.81 1.46 20.07
CA ASN A 389 -0.63 2.64 20.92
C ASN A 389 -0.55 2.27 22.41
N TYR A 390 -1.34 1.29 22.86
CA TYR A 390 -1.24 0.75 24.22
C TYR A 390 0.12 0.09 24.46
N TYR A 391 0.62 -0.70 23.51
CA TYR A 391 1.95 -1.29 23.63
C TYR A 391 3.06 -0.23 23.65
N ALA A 392 2.93 0.83 22.84
CA ALA A 392 3.96 1.85 22.72
C ALA A 392 4.05 2.79 23.94
N LYS A 393 2.91 3.14 24.56
CA LYS A 393 2.84 4.16 25.64
C LYS A 393 1.83 3.88 26.76
N HIS A 394 1.20 2.72 26.79
CA HIS A 394 0.15 2.35 27.75
C HIS A 394 -1.12 3.21 27.69
N GLU A 395 -1.44 3.77 26.51
CA GLU A 395 -2.64 4.58 26.30
C GLU A 395 -3.59 3.95 25.28
N TRP A 396 -4.87 3.85 25.63
CA TRP A 396 -5.94 3.38 24.74
C TRP A 396 -6.45 4.52 23.86
N THR A 397 -5.64 4.96 22.89
CA THR A 397 -5.99 6.06 21.98
C THR A 397 -5.78 5.66 20.52
N LEU A 398 -6.61 6.18 19.61
CA LEU A 398 -6.43 5.95 18.17
C LEU A 398 -5.27 6.77 17.62
N ALA A 399 -5.12 8.01 18.10
CA ALA A 399 -4.06 8.93 17.71
C ALA A 399 -3.54 9.65 18.96
N ARG A 400 -2.31 9.34 19.40
CA ARG A 400 -1.74 9.90 20.64
C ARG A 400 -1.54 11.42 20.56
N GLY A 401 -1.19 11.94 19.40
CA GLY A 401 -1.01 13.38 19.14
C GLY A 401 -2.29 14.14 18.75
N SER A 402 -3.49 13.59 18.97
CA SER A 402 -4.74 14.22 18.49
C SER A 402 -5.00 15.59 19.11
N ALA A 403 -4.65 15.78 20.39
CA ALA A 403 -4.82 17.07 21.07
C ALA A 403 -3.93 18.14 20.43
N THR A 404 -2.66 17.83 20.16
CA THR A 404 -1.73 18.72 19.46
C THR A 404 -2.22 19.09 18.05
N MET A 405 -2.78 18.13 17.30
CA MET A 405 -3.39 18.40 15.99
C MET A 405 -4.61 19.34 16.10
N PHE A 406 -5.42 19.20 17.14
CA PHE A 406 -6.55 20.10 17.34
C PHE A 406 -6.09 21.51 17.76
N LEU A 407 -5.04 21.62 18.58
CA LEU A 407 -4.42 22.92 18.88
C LEU A 407 -3.91 23.58 17.60
N ASN A 408 -3.28 22.81 16.71
CA ASN A 408 -2.85 23.31 15.41
C ASN A 408 -4.03 23.89 14.60
N ARG A 409 -5.19 23.23 14.63
CA ARG A 409 -6.41 23.75 14.03
C ARG A 409 -6.87 25.07 14.66
N LEU A 410 -6.80 25.18 15.99
CA LEU A 410 -7.13 26.42 16.69
C LEU A 410 -6.19 27.58 16.30
N VAL A 411 -4.90 27.30 16.09
CA VAL A 411 -3.93 28.28 15.57
C VAL A 411 -4.32 28.71 14.15
N ALA A 412 -4.57 27.75 13.26
CA ALA A 412 -4.96 28.03 11.87
C ALA A 412 -6.23 28.90 11.76
N SER A 413 -7.22 28.66 12.62
CA SER A 413 -8.48 29.41 12.64
C SER A 413 -8.41 30.78 13.33
N GLY A 414 -7.29 31.11 13.97
CA GLY A 414 -7.15 32.28 14.84
C GLY A 414 -7.80 32.13 16.23
N VAL A 415 -8.64 31.11 16.45
CA VAL A 415 -9.35 30.85 17.71
C VAL A 415 -8.40 30.65 18.89
N MET A 416 -7.20 30.13 18.66
CA MET A 416 -6.19 29.96 19.71
C MET A 416 -5.85 31.29 20.38
N ARG A 417 -5.70 32.36 19.59
CA ARG A 417 -5.36 33.70 20.08
C ARG A 417 -6.42 34.23 21.03
N ASP A 418 -7.68 34.11 20.62
CA ASP A 418 -8.83 34.60 21.38
C ASP A 418 -9.03 33.77 22.66
N THR A 419 -8.79 32.46 22.56
CA THR A 419 -8.85 31.55 23.72
C THR A 419 -7.78 31.92 24.75
N LEU A 420 -6.52 32.07 24.35
CA LEU A 420 -5.44 32.44 25.26
C LEU A 420 -5.65 33.84 25.84
N ALA A 421 -6.10 34.81 25.05
CA ALA A 421 -6.42 36.16 25.53
C ALA A 421 -7.51 36.18 26.61
N THR A 422 -8.48 35.28 26.52
CA THR A 422 -9.60 35.20 27.48
C THR A 422 -9.20 34.49 28.77
N PHE A 423 -8.45 33.38 28.67
CA PHE A 423 -8.26 32.46 29.80
C PHE A 423 -6.88 32.53 30.47
N CYS A 424 -5.85 33.10 29.84
CA CYS A 424 -4.52 33.19 30.45
C CYS A 424 -4.43 34.14 31.65
N GLY A 425 -5.46 34.98 31.89
CA GLY A 425 -5.57 35.78 33.12
C GLY A 425 -6.00 34.98 34.34
N GLU A 426 -6.67 33.84 34.14
CA GLU A 426 -7.20 32.98 35.22
C GLU A 426 -6.51 31.61 35.29
N GLN A 427 -5.93 31.14 34.17
CA GLN A 427 -5.36 29.82 34.00
C GLN A 427 -3.84 29.91 33.79
N ASN A 428 -3.09 29.07 34.51
CA ASN A 428 -1.62 29.00 34.40
C ASN A 428 -1.18 27.92 33.40
N TRP A 429 -1.62 28.02 32.15
CA TRP A 429 -1.20 27.12 31.08
C TRP A 429 0.21 27.46 30.58
N THR A 430 1.03 26.44 30.28
CA THR A 430 2.37 26.64 29.69
C THR A 430 2.32 27.38 28.36
N LEU A 431 1.27 27.17 27.56
CA LEU A 431 1.04 27.87 26.29
C LEU A 431 0.80 29.38 26.44
N CYS A 432 0.42 29.88 27.62
CA CYS A 432 0.27 31.31 27.87
C CYS A 432 1.60 32.07 27.72
N ASN A 433 2.74 31.41 28.01
CA ASN A 433 4.07 32.01 27.81
C ASN A 433 4.39 32.28 26.33
N TYR A 434 3.72 31.59 25.41
CA TYR A 434 3.92 31.70 23.97
C TYR A 434 2.86 32.56 23.29
N GLN A 435 1.98 33.23 24.05
CA GLN A 435 0.86 34.00 23.50
C GLN A 435 1.31 35.06 22.48
N ALA A 436 2.38 35.79 22.77
CA ALA A 436 2.92 36.82 21.87
C ALA A 436 3.42 36.23 20.54
N VAL A 437 4.07 35.06 20.59
CA VAL A 437 4.59 34.36 19.41
C VAL A 437 3.44 33.77 18.59
N LEU A 438 2.46 33.14 19.24
CA LEU A 438 1.27 32.57 18.59
C LEU A 438 0.33 33.61 17.99
N SER A 439 0.42 34.86 18.45
CA SER A 439 -0.34 35.99 17.89
C SER A 439 0.34 36.64 16.70
N ALA A 440 1.60 36.27 16.41
CA ALA A 440 2.37 36.89 15.35
C ALA A 440 1.88 36.44 13.95
N PRO A 441 2.04 37.29 12.91
CA PRO A 441 1.56 36.97 11.55
C PRO A 441 2.18 35.71 10.92
N HIS A 442 3.36 35.28 11.40
CA HIS A 442 4.09 34.11 10.90
C HIS A 442 3.68 32.80 11.57
N ALA A 443 2.90 32.83 12.66
CA ALA A 443 2.47 31.65 13.40
C ALA A 443 1.30 30.92 12.70
N ASN A 444 1.58 30.34 11.54
CA ASN A 444 0.64 29.50 10.81
C ASN A 444 0.70 28.03 11.29
N ASN A 445 -0.14 27.19 10.70
CA ASN A 445 -0.26 25.77 11.02
C ASN A 445 1.06 24.99 10.82
N ASP A 446 1.75 25.21 9.71
CA ASP A 446 3.02 24.53 9.43
C ASP A 446 4.12 24.96 10.40
N TRP A 447 4.18 26.25 10.75
CA TRP A 447 5.12 26.76 11.74
C TRP A 447 4.86 26.15 13.13
N PHE A 448 3.60 26.08 13.56
CA PHE A 448 3.27 25.57 14.89
C PHE A 448 3.68 24.10 15.07
N LEU A 449 3.52 23.26 14.05
CA LEU A 449 3.86 21.83 14.14
C LEU A 449 5.32 21.51 13.84
N TRP A 450 5.94 22.20 12.89
CA TRP A 450 7.18 21.72 12.26
C TRP A 450 8.37 22.68 12.35
N SER A 451 8.16 23.95 12.70
CA SER A 451 9.27 24.91 12.75
C SER A 451 10.11 24.80 14.02
N PRO A 452 11.44 24.98 13.94
CA PRO A 452 12.29 25.09 15.11
C PRO A 452 11.83 26.22 16.04
N GLY A 453 11.75 25.94 17.35
CA GLY A 453 11.31 26.91 18.34
C GLY A 453 9.79 27.07 18.47
N SER A 454 8.98 26.24 17.79
CA SER A 454 7.55 26.18 18.06
C SER A 454 7.26 25.57 19.45
N PRO A 455 6.10 25.88 20.06
CA PRO A 455 5.72 25.27 21.34
C PRO A 455 5.67 23.73 21.29
N VAL A 456 5.28 23.17 20.14
CA VAL A 456 5.20 21.70 19.94
C VAL A 456 6.58 21.07 19.91
N GLU A 457 7.57 21.72 19.31
CA GLU A 457 8.96 21.23 19.27
C GLU A 457 9.60 21.26 20.66
N GLN A 458 9.39 22.35 21.42
CA GLN A 458 9.96 22.52 22.75
C GLN A 458 9.34 21.60 23.82
N VAL A 459 8.01 21.44 23.78
CA VAL A 459 7.27 20.65 24.78
C VAL A 459 7.17 19.18 24.37
N GLY A 460 7.05 18.91 23.06
CA GLY A 460 6.83 17.58 22.50
C GLY A 460 5.35 17.26 22.28
N TRP A 461 5.08 16.43 21.26
CA TRP A 461 3.74 16.10 20.75
C TRP A 461 2.78 15.41 21.73
N GLU A 462 3.32 14.70 22.73
CA GLU A 462 2.53 13.90 23.68
C GLU A 462 2.53 14.52 25.10
N LYS A 463 3.42 15.49 25.35
CA LYS A 463 3.53 16.09 26.68
C LYS A 463 2.51 17.22 26.82
N GLY A 464 1.87 17.28 27.99
CA GLY A 464 0.87 18.30 28.29
C GLY A 464 -0.52 18.03 27.73
N ALA A 465 -0.87 16.78 27.39
CA ALA A 465 -2.19 16.42 26.84
C ALA A 465 -3.37 16.90 27.72
N SER A 466 -3.21 16.92 29.05
CA SER A 466 -4.23 17.45 29.98
C SER A 466 -4.46 18.95 29.78
N GLU A 467 -3.39 19.74 29.72
CA GLU A 467 -3.44 21.18 29.42
C GLU A 467 -4.03 21.43 28.03
N GLN A 468 -3.54 20.70 27.02
CA GLN A 468 -4.02 20.80 25.65
C GLN A 468 -5.54 20.54 25.57
N ASN A 469 -6.04 19.49 26.21
CA ASN A 469 -7.47 19.19 26.27
C ASN A 469 -8.28 20.26 27.02
N ALA A 470 -7.71 20.87 28.07
CA ALA A 470 -8.34 21.99 28.77
C ALA A 470 -8.48 23.23 27.87
N ILE A 471 -7.44 23.56 27.09
CA ILE A 471 -7.45 24.64 26.10
C ILE A 471 -8.50 24.36 25.02
N ILE A 472 -8.55 23.14 24.49
CA ILE A 472 -9.57 22.73 23.51
C ILE A 472 -10.98 22.92 24.08
N GLY A 473 -11.22 22.46 25.31
CA GLY A 473 -12.50 22.62 25.99
C GLY A 473 -12.85 24.08 26.27
N ALA A 474 -11.86 24.96 26.50
CA ALA A 474 -12.08 26.40 26.65
C ALA A 474 -12.41 27.08 25.31
N ALA A 475 -11.69 26.73 24.24
CA ALA A 475 -11.94 27.21 22.88
C ALA A 475 -13.35 26.84 22.39
N LEU A 476 -13.81 25.61 22.67
CA LEU A 476 -15.17 25.17 22.35
C LEU A 476 -16.25 25.90 23.15
N ARG A 477 -15.92 26.52 24.28
CA ARG A 477 -16.88 27.29 25.10
C ARG A 477 -16.94 28.76 24.68
N CYS A 478 -15.80 29.43 24.52
CA CYS A 478 -15.77 30.86 24.18
C CYS A 478 -16.06 31.14 22.70
N CYS A 479 -15.62 30.22 21.82
CA CYS A 479 -15.26 30.59 20.46
C CYS A 479 -15.80 29.58 19.42
N LEU A 480 -16.80 28.77 19.79
CA LEU A 480 -17.41 27.74 18.93
C LEU A 480 -17.92 28.31 17.60
N ARG A 481 -18.57 29.48 17.64
CA ARG A 481 -19.11 30.13 16.44
C ARG A 481 -18.00 30.41 15.42
N GLN A 482 -16.88 30.97 15.87
CA GLN A 482 -15.73 31.26 15.02
C GLN A 482 -15.05 29.99 14.50
N LEU A 483 -14.99 28.93 15.32
CA LEU A 483 -14.50 27.63 14.88
C LEU A 483 -15.38 27.00 13.79
N ILE A 484 -16.71 27.11 13.89
CA ILE A 484 -17.65 26.62 12.86
C ILE A 484 -17.50 27.43 11.57
N VAL A 485 -17.50 28.77 11.67
CA VAL A 485 -17.39 29.66 10.50
C VAL A 485 -16.06 29.46 9.78
N SER A 486 -14.94 29.44 10.53
CA SER A 486 -13.63 29.18 9.95
C SER A 486 -13.56 27.79 9.32
N SER A 487 -14.15 26.75 9.94
CA SER A 487 -14.15 25.40 9.35
C SER A 487 -14.98 25.32 8.07
N ALA A 488 -16.07 26.07 7.97
CA ALA A 488 -16.85 26.18 6.74
C ALA A 488 -16.08 26.93 5.63
N GLN A 489 -15.39 28.02 5.98
CA GLN A 489 -14.53 28.78 5.06
C GLN A 489 -13.38 27.92 4.55
N GLU A 490 -12.68 27.22 5.43
CA GLU A 490 -11.57 26.32 5.10
C GLU A 490 -12.05 25.14 4.26
N THR A 491 -13.23 24.58 4.56
CA THR A 491 -13.86 23.53 3.73
C THR A 491 -14.11 24.04 2.31
N TRP A 492 -14.67 25.26 2.18
CA TRP A 492 -14.91 25.89 0.89
C TRP A 492 -13.60 26.14 0.13
N GLN A 493 -12.59 26.66 0.82
CA GLN A 493 -11.28 26.90 0.24
C GLN A 493 -10.60 25.61 -0.22
N GLN A 494 -10.62 24.58 0.63
CA GLN A 494 -10.08 23.26 0.33
C GLN A 494 -10.76 22.63 -0.88
N PHE A 495 -12.07 22.81 -1.04
CA PHE A 495 -12.81 22.23 -2.15
C PHE A 495 -12.53 22.96 -3.47
N TRP A 496 -12.48 24.30 -3.49
CA TRP A 496 -12.42 25.06 -4.74
C TRP A 496 -11.03 25.57 -5.13
N PHE A 497 -10.23 26.01 -4.16
CA PHE A 497 -8.99 26.74 -4.42
C PHE A 497 -7.73 25.88 -4.23
N ALA A 498 -7.88 24.55 -4.16
CA ALA A 498 -6.74 23.65 -4.13
C ALA A 498 -5.98 23.69 -5.46
N ARG A 499 -4.68 24.03 -5.42
CA ARG A 499 -3.83 24.17 -6.61
C ARG A 499 -2.95 22.95 -6.84
N SER A 500 -2.76 22.60 -8.12
CA SER A 500 -1.72 21.66 -8.55
C SER A 500 -0.34 22.33 -8.40
N GLY A 501 0.64 21.62 -7.83
CA GLY A 501 2.02 22.11 -7.69
C GLY A 501 2.38 22.70 -6.31
N ASP A 502 1.43 23.31 -5.57
CA ASP A 502 1.68 23.88 -4.22
C ASP A 502 2.25 22.87 -3.21
N HIS A 503 2.14 21.58 -3.51
CA HIS A 503 2.55 20.48 -2.66
C HIS A 503 3.91 19.87 -3.05
N ILE A 504 4.55 20.36 -4.12
CA ILE A 504 5.93 20.00 -4.50
C ILE A 504 6.82 21.17 -4.06
N ALA A 505 7.37 21.05 -2.85
CA ALA A 505 8.25 22.07 -2.27
C ALA A 505 9.70 21.58 -2.23
N TYR A 506 10.63 22.52 -2.33
CA TYR A 506 12.04 22.30 -1.99
C TYR A 506 12.16 21.97 -0.49
N LEU A 507 12.98 20.98 -0.14
CA LEU A 507 13.19 20.57 1.24
C LEU A 507 14.65 20.84 1.63
N ASP A 508 14.89 21.85 2.47
CA ASP A 508 16.23 22.11 2.99
C ASP A 508 16.77 20.96 3.87
N GLU A 509 18.08 20.98 4.18
CA GLU A 509 18.74 19.89 4.90
C GLU A 509 18.24 19.67 6.34
N HIS A 510 17.56 20.63 6.94
CA HIS A 510 17.02 20.53 8.31
C HIS A 510 15.72 19.74 8.37
N TRP A 511 15.05 19.52 7.23
CA TRP A 511 13.82 18.74 7.20
C TRP A 511 14.08 17.27 7.55
N ASN A 512 13.23 16.74 8.43
CA ASN A 512 13.20 15.33 8.85
C ASN A 512 13.19 14.34 7.66
N ALA A 513 12.54 14.71 6.55
CA ALA A 513 12.45 13.91 5.33
C ALA A 513 13.81 13.73 4.65
N VAL A 514 14.60 14.80 4.52
CA VAL A 514 15.96 14.75 3.96
C VAL A 514 16.88 13.91 4.86
N GLN A 515 16.78 14.11 6.18
CA GLN A 515 17.52 13.32 7.16
C GLN A 515 17.15 11.83 7.12
N ALA A 516 15.88 11.50 6.87
CA ALA A 516 15.43 10.11 6.74
C ALA A 516 16.06 9.42 5.53
N ILE A 517 16.12 10.11 4.39
CA ILE A 517 16.76 9.58 3.17
C ILE A 517 18.25 9.38 3.43
N ARG A 518 18.96 10.38 3.99
CA ARG A 518 20.40 10.27 4.29
C ARG A 518 20.74 9.11 5.22
N ARG A 519 19.93 8.87 6.25
CA ARG A 519 20.21 7.84 7.26
C ARG A 519 19.76 6.43 6.85
N ILE A 520 18.62 6.31 6.15
CA ILE A 520 18.02 5.01 5.82
C ILE A 520 18.37 4.56 4.39
N TYR A 521 18.49 5.50 3.46
CA TYR A 521 18.78 5.28 2.03
C TYR A 521 20.00 6.09 1.55
N PRO A 522 21.20 5.85 2.12
CA PRO A 522 22.40 6.65 1.81
C PRO A 522 22.77 6.61 0.31
N ASN A 523 22.48 5.51 -0.38
CA ASN A 523 22.74 5.35 -1.82
C ASN A 523 21.82 6.20 -2.70
N ASP A 524 20.64 6.57 -2.18
CA ASP A 524 19.63 7.34 -2.93
C ASP A 524 19.82 8.86 -2.76
N VAL A 525 20.65 9.30 -1.82
CA VAL A 525 20.86 10.73 -1.51
C VAL A 525 21.30 11.52 -2.73
N SER A 526 22.24 10.97 -3.53
CA SER A 526 22.69 11.64 -4.75
C SER A 526 21.55 11.80 -5.75
N ALA A 527 20.73 10.76 -5.95
CA ALA A 527 19.58 10.83 -6.87
C ALA A 527 18.51 11.81 -6.38
N PHE A 528 18.27 11.86 -5.05
CA PHE A 528 17.35 12.82 -4.44
C PHE A 528 17.82 14.27 -4.61
N LEU A 529 19.08 14.57 -4.26
CA LEU A 529 19.63 15.93 -4.35
C LEU A 529 19.74 16.45 -5.79
N HIS A 530 19.91 15.57 -6.78
CA HIS A 530 19.89 15.92 -8.20
C HIS A 530 18.50 15.87 -8.84
N SER A 531 17.46 15.56 -8.08
CA SER A 531 16.09 15.54 -8.58
C SER A 531 15.62 16.95 -8.97
N SER A 532 14.66 17.04 -9.89
CA SER A 532 14.11 18.34 -10.32
C SER A 532 13.41 19.09 -9.17
N GLN A 533 12.90 18.36 -8.16
CA GLN A 533 12.29 18.91 -6.95
C GLN A 533 13.33 19.70 -6.14
N GLU A 534 14.51 19.11 -5.94
CA GLU A 534 15.58 19.71 -5.13
C GLU A 534 16.46 20.68 -5.92
N SER A 535 16.55 20.54 -7.24
CA SER A 535 17.35 21.43 -8.10
C SER A 535 16.65 22.76 -8.42
N GLY A 536 15.56 23.12 -7.75
CA GLY A 536 14.76 24.33 -8.03
C GLY A 536 14.00 24.30 -9.37
N ASN A 537 13.92 23.14 -10.04
CA ASN A 537 13.24 22.95 -11.32
C ASN A 537 11.83 22.33 -11.13
N ALA A 538 11.17 22.60 -10.00
CA ALA A 538 9.85 22.04 -9.68
C ALA A 538 8.80 22.32 -10.78
N ALA A 539 8.93 23.45 -11.49
CA ALA A 539 8.10 23.80 -12.65
C ALA A 539 8.15 22.76 -13.79
N ARG A 540 9.24 22.01 -13.93
CA ARG A 540 9.40 20.92 -14.91
C ARG A 540 8.56 19.68 -14.56
N ILE A 541 8.21 19.51 -13.29
CA ILE A 541 7.43 18.37 -12.77
C ILE A 541 5.94 18.73 -12.74
N SER A 542 5.63 20.00 -12.47
CA SER A 542 4.28 20.56 -12.52
C SER A 542 3.79 20.85 -13.95
N LEU A 543 4.05 19.94 -14.91
CA LEU A 543 3.70 20.09 -16.33
C LEU A 543 2.19 20.13 -16.60
N LEU A 544 1.36 19.78 -15.61
CA LEU A 544 -0.04 20.17 -15.57
C LEU A 544 -0.22 21.20 -14.44
N PRO A 545 -0.02 22.50 -14.73
CA PRO A 545 -0.72 23.50 -13.97
C PRO A 545 -2.19 23.23 -14.29
N LEU A 546 -2.87 22.46 -13.44
CA LEU A 546 -4.32 22.54 -13.32
C LEU A 546 -4.58 23.60 -12.23
N PRO A 547 -4.79 24.88 -12.57
CA PRO A 547 -5.30 25.84 -11.62
C PRO A 547 -6.80 26.15 -11.83
N GLU A 548 -7.37 26.79 -10.81
CA GLU A 548 -8.50 27.74 -10.85
C GLU A 548 -9.95 27.28 -10.59
N ALA A 549 -10.26 26.22 -9.84
CA ALA A 549 -11.66 25.85 -9.56
C ALA A 549 -12.53 25.50 -10.80
N SER A 550 -12.19 26.00 -11.99
CA SER A 550 -12.87 25.94 -13.27
C SER A 550 -12.69 24.58 -13.91
N THR A 551 -11.50 23.99 -13.80
CA THR A 551 -11.25 22.60 -14.22
C THR A 551 -12.00 21.62 -13.30
N GLN A 552 -11.98 21.87 -11.98
CA GLN A 552 -12.75 21.06 -11.04
C GLN A 552 -14.26 21.23 -11.25
N LEU A 553 -14.73 22.45 -11.51
CA LEU A 553 -16.12 22.75 -11.85
C LEU A 553 -16.51 22.05 -13.16
N PHE A 554 -15.67 22.09 -14.20
CA PHE A 554 -15.89 21.39 -15.45
C PHE A 554 -16.04 19.88 -15.22
N PHE A 555 -15.13 19.27 -14.47
CA PHE A 555 -15.23 17.84 -14.15
C PHE A 555 -16.44 17.52 -13.26
N LEU A 556 -16.82 18.41 -12.35
CA LEU A 556 -18.02 18.26 -11.51
C LEU A 556 -19.30 18.37 -12.34
N MET A 557 -19.42 19.37 -13.22
CA MET A 557 -20.57 19.57 -14.11
C MET A 557 -20.71 18.42 -15.10
N THR A 558 -19.60 17.95 -15.68
CA THR A 558 -19.62 16.77 -16.56
C THR A 558 -19.96 15.50 -15.80
N THR A 559 -19.45 15.33 -14.57
CA THR A 559 -19.83 14.21 -13.69
C THR A 559 -21.32 14.25 -13.31
N ALA A 560 -21.86 15.43 -13.01
CA ALA A 560 -23.27 15.63 -12.69
C ALA A 560 -24.16 15.32 -13.90
N LEU A 561 -23.78 15.81 -15.09
CA LEU A 561 -24.44 15.46 -16.34
C LEU A 561 -24.39 13.94 -16.59
N CYS A 562 -23.23 13.32 -16.43
CA CYS A 562 -23.06 11.88 -16.53
C CYS A 562 -23.93 11.10 -15.55
N CYS A 563 -24.11 11.61 -14.34
CA CYS A 563 -25.00 11.03 -13.34
C CYS A 563 -26.46 11.13 -13.78
N ALA A 564 -26.89 12.31 -14.24
CA ALA A 564 -28.25 12.53 -14.76
C ALA A 564 -28.55 11.64 -15.98
N LEU A 565 -27.61 11.54 -16.92
CA LEU A 565 -27.70 10.61 -18.05
C LEU A 565 -27.71 9.15 -17.57
N GLY A 566 -26.94 8.82 -16.54
CA GLY A 566 -26.95 7.51 -15.90
C GLY A 566 -28.36 7.14 -15.40
N PHE A 567 -29.05 8.04 -14.70
CA PHE A 567 -30.44 7.84 -14.30
C PHE A 567 -31.39 7.76 -15.49
N TYR A 568 -31.27 8.67 -16.46
CA TYR A 568 -32.11 8.71 -17.66
C TYR A 568 -32.05 7.40 -18.46
N PHE A 569 -30.83 6.87 -18.66
CA PHE A 569 -30.59 5.61 -19.37
C PHE A 569 -30.64 4.36 -18.47
N LYS A 570 -31.15 4.48 -17.23
CA LYS A 570 -31.29 3.39 -16.25
C LYS A 570 -29.97 2.64 -15.94
N GLN A 571 -28.85 3.35 -15.98
CA GLN A 571 -27.53 2.87 -15.58
C GLN A 571 -27.22 3.22 -14.13
N TYR A 572 -27.97 2.62 -13.21
CA TYR A 572 -27.89 2.94 -11.78
C TYR A 572 -26.51 2.66 -11.15
N ASP A 573 -25.79 1.63 -11.63
CA ASP A 573 -24.44 1.32 -11.13
C ASP A 573 -23.43 2.42 -11.47
N LEU A 574 -23.52 3.00 -12.68
CA LEU A 574 -22.68 4.14 -13.08
C LEU A 574 -23.04 5.38 -12.24
N ALA A 575 -24.33 5.70 -12.13
CA ALA A 575 -24.79 6.84 -11.34
C ALA A 575 -24.37 6.73 -9.86
N ALA A 576 -24.46 5.53 -9.28
CA ALA A 576 -24.05 5.28 -7.89
C ALA A 576 -22.55 5.53 -7.67
N ILE A 577 -21.69 5.11 -8.60
CA ILE A 577 -20.23 5.36 -8.52
C ILE A 577 -19.92 6.85 -8.60
N LEU A 578 -20.58 7.58 -9.51
CA LEU A 578 -20.40 9.01 -9.67
C LEU A 578 -20.84 9.76 -8.40
N LEU A 579 -22.01 9.43 -7.85
CA LEU A 579 -22.49 10.00 -6.59
C LEU A 579 -21.54 9.69 -5.43
N ALA A 580 -21.11 8.44 -5.28
CA ALA A 580 -20.17 8.05 -4.22
C ALA A 580 -18.83 8.81 -4.32
N THR A 581 -18.31 8.99 -5.54
CA THR A 581 -17.08 9.76 -5.78
C THR A 581 -17.25 11.22 -5.37
N CYS A 582 -18.36 11.85 -5.76
CA CYS A 582 -18.68 13.23 -5.35
C CYS A 582 -18.85 13.34 -3.82
N SER A 583 -19.54 12.39 -3.19
CA SER A 583 -19.74 12.37 -1.73
C SER A 583 -18.41 12.27 -0.98
N VAL A 584 -17.47 11.44 -1.45
CA VAL A 584 -16.14 11.31 -0.84
C VAL A 584 -15.32 12.59 -1.00
N LEU A 585 -15.41 13.29 -2.13
CA LEU A 585 -14.72 14.57 -2.34
C LEU A 585 -15.22 15.67 -1.40
N VAL A 586 -16.54 15.74 -1.19
CA VAL A 586 -17.15 16.66 -0.23
C VAL A 586 -16.73 16.28 1.19
N ALA A 587 -16.81 14.99 1.54
CA ALA A 587 -16.40 14.51 2.85
C ALA A 587 -14.91 14.78 3.14
N ASN A 588 -14.03 14.60 2.14
CA ASN A 588 -12.61 14.92 2.28
C ASN A 588 -12.38 16.41 2.56
N ALA A 589 -13.07 17.30 1.84
CA ALA A 589 -12.95 18.73 2.08
C ALA A 589 -13.45 19.12 3.48
N ILE A 590 -14.56 18.54 3.94
CA ILE A 590 -15.09 18.77 5.30
C ILE A 590 -14.12 18.27 6.36
N LEU A 591 -13.64 17.03 6.24
CA LEU A 591 -12.71 16.43 7.21
C LEU A 591 -11.41 17.22 7.32
N VAL A 592 -10.87 17.69 6.19
CA VAL A 592 -9.61 18.44 6.19
C VAL A 592 -9.81 19.88 6.68
N GLY A 593 -10.84 20.56 6.19
CA GLY A 593 -11.17 21.93 6.61
C GLY A 593 -11.53 22.02 8.10
N THR A 594 -12.05 20.95 8.69
CA THR A 594 -12.32 20.89 10.14
C THR A 594 -11.09 20.53 10.96
N LEU A 595 -10.19 19.65 10.49
CA LEU A 595 -9.12 19.08 11.33
C LEU A 595 -7.75 19.72 11.15
N ASN A 596 -7.40 20.30 9.99
CA ASN A 596 -6.03 20.77 9.72
C ASN A 596 -5.94 22.15 9.04
N GLY A 597 -7.02 22.60 8.39
CA GLY A 597 -7.01 23.80 7.54
C GLY A 597 -6.76 23.46 6.06
N ALA A 598 -7.04 24.41 5.17
CA ALA A 598 -6.98 24.19 3.73
C ALA A 598 -5.53 24.12 3.23
N ALA A 599 -5.19 23.05 2.52
CA ALA A 599 -3.95 22.91 1.76
C ALA A 599 -4.21 22.22 0.42
N GLY A 600 -3.60 22.70 -0.67
CA GLY A 600 -3.89 22.22 -2.03
C GLY A 600 -3.76 20.71 -2.21
N ARG A 601 -2.79 20.10 -1.52
CA ARG A 601 -2.52 18.64 -1.55
C ARG A 601 -3.75 17.78 -1.24
N TYR A 602 -4.52 18.13 -0.20
CA TYR A 602 -5.49 17.21 0.39
C TYR A 602 -6.71 16.95 -0.49
N GLN A 603 -7.18 17.94 -1.25
CA GLN A 603 -8.27 17.75 -2.21
C GLN A 603 -7.76 17.16 -3.53
N MET A 604 -6.58 17.60 -3.98
CA MET A 604 -6.02 17.17 -5.28
C MET A 604 -5.66 15.68 -5.31
N ARG A 605 -5.46 15.02 -4.16
CA ARG A 605 -5.23 13.57 -4.09
C ARG A 605 -6.43 12.71 -4.49
N LEU A 606 -7.63 13.31 -4.54
CA LEU A 606 -8.87 12.64 -4.94
C LEU A 606 -9.54 13.32 -6.15
N ALA A 607 -9.33 14.62 -6.38
CA ALA A 607 -10.03 15.38 -7.41
C ALA A 607 -9.91 14.77 -8.83
N TRP A 608 -8.78 14.13 -9.13
CA TRP A 608 -8.54 13.44 -10.39
C TRP A 608 -9.52 12.28 -10.67
N LEU A 609 -10.18 11.74 -9.64
CA LEU A 609 -11.22 10.72 -9.82
C LEU A 609 -12.42 11.23 -10.64
N LEU A 610 -12.70 12.54 -10.60
CA LEU A 610 -13.76 13.13 -11.43
C LEU A 610 -13.40 13.03 -12.91
N ALA A 611 -12.16 13.32 -13.29
CA ALA A 611 -11.70 13.18 -14.68
C ALA A 611 -11.77 11.72 -15.15
N TYR A 612 -11.31 10.78 -14.33
CA TYR A 612 -11.45 9.35 -14.60
C TYR A 612 -12.91 8.94 -14.81
N CYS A 613 -13.81 9.41 -13.93
CA CYS A 613 -15.24 9.17 -14.01
C CYS A 613 -15.86 9.73 -15.31
N THR A 614 -15.47 10.95 -15.70
CA THR A 614 -15.91 11.57 -16.96
C THR A 614 -15.44 10.77 -18.17
N TYR A 615 -14.17 10.34 -18.22
CA TYR A 615 -13.66 9.51 -19.31
C TYR A 615 -14.39 8.15 -19.40
N LEU A 616 -14.65 7.54 -18.25
CA LEU A 616 -15.38 6.28 -18.17
C LEU A 616 -16.82 6.42 -18.64
N CYS A 617 -17.52 7.46 -18.17
CA CYS A 617 -18.87 7.81 -18.58
C CYS A 617 -18.96 8.01 -20.11
N ALA A 618 -18.08 8.84 -20.67
CA ALA A 618 -18.04 9.09 -22.12
C ALA A 618 -17.83 7.78 -22.91
N ALA A 619 -16.91 6.94 -22.47
CA ALA A 619 -16.65 5.65 -23.10
C ALA A 619 -17.85 4.69 -23.02
N VAL A 620 -18.56 4.64 -21.89
CA VAL A 620 -19.78 3.83 -21.73
C VAL A 620 -20.88 4.30 -22.68
N PHE A 621 -21.12 5.62 -22.79
CA PHE A 621 -22.14 6.16 -23.68
C PHE A 621 -21.82 5.96 -25.17
N ILE A 622 -20.57 6.19 -25.58
CA ILE A 622 -20.13 5.97 -26.97
C ILE A 622 -20.26 4.49 -27.35
N ALA A 623 -19.81 3.58 -26.48
CA ALA A 623 -19.85 2.16 -26.77
C ALA A 623 -21.29 1.62 -26.89
N ARG A 624 -22.24 2.15 -26.11
CA ARG A 624 -23.65 1.75 -26.18
C ARG A 624 -24.40 2.33 -27.38
N ARG A 625 -24.13 3.57 -27.79
CA ARG A 625 -24.69 4.12 -29.04
C ARG A 625 -24.37 3.26 -30.26
N ARG A 626 -23.17 2.68 -30.31
CA ARG A 626 -22.79 1.75 -31.38
C ARG A 626 -23.52 0.41 -31.32
N GLN A 627 -23.98 -0.03 -30.14
CA GLN A 627 -24.76 -1.25 -29.97
C GLN A 627 -26.26 -1.08 -30.28
N SER A 628 -26.78 0.16 -30.25
CA SER A 628 -28.18 0.44 -30.63
C SER A 628 -28.37 0.73 -32.12
N VAL A 629 -27.27 0.89 -32.87
CA VAL A 629 -27.26 1.21 -34.32
C VAL A 629 -26.91 -0.04 -35.17
N CYS A 630 -26.42 -1.11 -34.54
CA CYS A 630 -26.27 -2.44 -35.13
C CYS A 630 -27.35 -3.36 -34.56
#